data_AF-A0A2E8EBR4-F1
#
_entry.id   AF-A0A2E8EBR4-F1
#
_cell.length_a   1.000
_cell.length_b   1.000
_cell.length_c   1.000
_cell.angle_alpha   90.00
_cell.angle_beta   90.00
_cell.angle_gamma   90.00
#
_symmetry.space_group_name_H-M   'P 1'
#
loop_
_entity.id
_entity.type
_entity.pdbx_description
1 polymer ?
#
loop_
_entity_poly.entity_id
_entity_poly.type
_entity_poly.pdbx_seq_one_letter_code
_entity_poly.pdbx_strand_id
1 'polypeptide(L)'
;MEKLWLDLICQLGCIVCRNEMGVVSPCEPHHLDGKTKTGAHFLTIPLCWNHHRSGINTTKCVSRHPYKKEFEKRYGTEETLLEQVQEWLKE
;
A
#
# COMPACT_ATOMS: atom_id res chain seq x y z
N MET A 1 -9.20 -7.38 -15.88
CA MET A 1 -9.85 -8.14 -14.78
C MET A 1 -8.93 -8.14 -13.57
N GLU A 2 -9.44 -8.32 -12.35
CA GLU A 2 -8.76 -8.14 -11.05
C GLU A 2 -7.30 -8.64 -10.96
N LYS A 3 -6.95 -9.74 -11.66
CA LYS A 3 -5.55 -10.20 -11.76
C LYS A 3 -4.60 -9.14 -12.37
N LEU A 4 -5.01 -8.49 -13.47
CA LEU A 4 -4.25 -7.41 -14.10
C LEU A 4 -4.06 -6.22 -13.15
N TRP A 5 -5.07 -5.94 -12.32
CA TRP A 5 -4.98 -4.87 -11.33
C TRP A 5 -3.91 -5.18 -10.27
N LEU A 6 -3.90 -6.41 -9.74
CA LEU A 6 -2.89 -6.83 -8.77
C LEU A 6 -1.48 -6.83 -9.36
N ASP A 7 -1.34 -7.26 -10.63
CA ASP A 7 -0.05 -7.25 -11.33
C ASP A 7 0.45 -5.80 -11.54
N LEU A 8 -0.43 -4.88 -11.95
CA LEU A 8 -0.10 -3.46 -12.14
C LEU A 8 0.32 -2.79 -10.83
N ILE A 9 -0.42 -3.03 -9.74
CA ILE A 9 -0.08 -2.49 -8.43
C ILE A 9 1.31 -2.96 -7.97
N CYS A 10 1.64 -4.23 -8.19
CA CYS A 10 2.96 -4.74 -7.86
C CYS A 10 4.09 -4.04 -8.65
N GLN A 11 3.82 -3.61 -9.89
CA GLN A 11 4.79 -2.88 -10.72
C GLN A 11 4.98 -1.42 -10.27
N LEU A 12 3.98 -0.81 -9.64
CA LEU A 12 4.14 0.52 -9.04
C LEU A 12 5.20 0.49 -7.94
N GLY A 13 5.31 -0.59 -7.17
CA GLY A 13 6.18 -0.60 -6.00
C GLY A 13 5.56 0.15 -4.82
N CYS A 14 6.23 0.09 -3.67
CA CYS A 14 5.63 0.57 -2.42
C CYS A 14 5.26 2.06 -2.47
N ILE A 15 3.98 2.38 -2.26
CA ILE A 15 3.47 3.76 -2.26
C ILE A 15 4.19 4.62 -1.21
N VAL A 16 4.42 4.08 -0.02
CA VAL A 16 5.13 4.81 1.04
C VAL A 16 6.60 5.08 0.67
N CYS A 17 7.30 4.12 0.07
CA CYS A 17 8.68 4.34 -0.38
C CYS A 17 8.77 5.41 -1.48
N ARG A 18 7.78 5.46 -2.37
CA ARG A 18 7.69 6.51 -3.39
C ARG A 18 7.46 7.87 -2.77
N ASN A 19 6.49 7.99 -1.88
CA ASN A 19 6.13 9.26 -1.24
C ASN A 19 7.26 9.80 -0.34
N GLU A 20 7.85 8.95 0.50
CA GLU A 20 8.79 9.38 1.55
C GLU A 20 10.24 9.47 1.06
N MET A 21 10.62 8.65 0.07
CA MET A 21 12.02 8.50 -0.35
C MET A 21 12.23 8.69 -1.87
N GLY A 22 11.17 8.80 -2.67
CA GLY A 22 11.28 8.92 -4.12
C GLY A 22 11.82 7.65 -4.80
N VAL A 23 11.73 6.47 -4.15
CA VAL A 23 12.27 5.21 -4.69
C VAL A 23 11.19 4.19 -4.97
N VAL A 24 11.42 3.38 -5.99
CA VAL A 24 10.60 2.20 -6.30
C VAL A 24 11.19 0.99 -5.57
N SER A 25 10.38 0.35 -4.73
CA SER A 25 10.78 -0.87 -4.01
C SER A 25 9.79 -2.00 -4.27
N PRO A 26 10.24 -3.27 -4.28
CA PRO A 26 9.33 -4.43 -4.39
C PRO A 26 8.21 -4.37 -3.35
N CYS A 27 7.00 -4.71 -3.75
CA CYS A 27 5.83 -4.66 -2.89
C CYS A 27 4.91 -5.86 -3.08
N GLU A 28 4.07 -6.08 -2.08
CA GLU A 28 2.97 -7.03 -2.09
C GLU A 28 1.64 -6.24 -2.02
N PRO A 29 0.55 -6.73 -2.61
CA PRO A 29 -0.76 -6.12 -2.45
C PRO A 29 -1.21 -6.18 -0.99
N HIS A 30 -1.55 -5.03 -0.43
CA HIS A 30 -2.24 -4.91 0.84
C HIS A 30 -3.72 -4.62 0.60
N HIS A 31 -4.60 -5.49 1.08
CA HIS A 31 -6.05 -5.34 0.98
C HIS A 31 -6.62 -4.54 2.15
N LEU A 32 -7.33 -3.46 1.86
CA LEU A 32 -7.90 -2.57 2.88
C LEU A 32 -9.05 -3.23 3.67
N ASP A 33 -9.90 -4.00 2.98
CA ASP A 33 -11.15 -4.54 3.53
C ASP A 33 -11.31 -6.04 3.23
N GLY A 34 -10.24 -6.80 3.51
CA GLY A 34 -10.20 -8.24 3.27
C GLY A 34 -10.16 -8.61 1.78
N LYS A 35 -10.33 -9.90 1.48
CA LYS A 35 -10.10 -10.46 0.14
C LYS A 35 -11.34 -11.08 -0.53
N THR A 36 -12.43 -11.23 0.22
CA THR A 36 -13.57 -12.07 -0.18
C THR A 36 -14.74 -11.29 -0.77
N LYS A 37 -14.80 -9.97 -0.55
CA LYS A 37 -15.85 -9.10 -1.09
C LYS A 37 -15.63 -8.90 -2.60
N THR A 38 -16.71 -8.81 -3.35
CA THR A 38 -16.66 -8.46 -4.78
C THR A 38 -15.94 -7.13 -4.95
N GLY A 39 -14.92 -7.10 -5.82
CA GLY A 39 -14.11 -5.90 -6.06
C GLY A 39 -13.07 -5.58 -4.98
N ALA A 40 -12.91 -6.43 -3.95
CA ALA A 40 -11.90 -6.22 -2.91
C ALA A 40 -10.47 -6.11 -3.46
N HIS A 41 -10.19 -6.79 -4.56
CA HIS A 41 -8.88 -6.69 -5.21
C HIS A 41 -8.59 -5.29 -5.76
N PHE A 42 -9.61 -4.52 -6.14
CA PHE A 42 -9.46 -3.11 -6.55
C PHE A 42 -9.19 -2.17 -5.37
N LEU A 43 -9.44 -2.61 -4.15
CA LEU A 43 -9.19 -1.89 -2.91
C LEU A 43 -7.88 -2.35 -2.29
N THR A 44 -6.80 -2.21 -3.07
CA THR A 44 -5.45 -2.63 -2.67
C THR A 44 -4.43 -1.51 -2.86
N ILE A 45 -3.46 -1.44 -1.95
CA ILE A 45 -2.30 -0.55 -2.05
C ILE A 45 -1.00 -1.37 -2.08
N PRO A 46 0.04 -0.93 -2.82
CA PRO A 46 1.32 -1.62 -2.87
C PRO A 46 2.17 -1.27 -1.64
N LEU A 47 2.52 -2.25 -0.81
CA LEU A 47 3.41 -2.05 0.34
C LEU A 47 4.60 -3.02 0.31
N CYS A 48 5.81 -2.51 0.57
CA CYS A 48 7.00 -3.35 0.77
C CYS A 48 6.92 -4.08 2.11
N TRP A 49 7.74 -5.11 2.33
CA TRP A 49 7.72 -5.88 3.59
C TRP A 49 7.81 -5.00 4.85
N ASN A 50 8.68 -3.98 4.83
CA ASN A 50 8.84 -3.03 5.94
C ASN A 50 7.55 -2.26 6.25
N HIS A 51 6.91 -1.68 5.23
CA HIS A 51 5.68 -0.91 5.39
C HIS A 51 4.42 -1.78 5.48
N HIS A 52 4.50 -3.07 5.13
CA HIS A 52 3.35 -3.97 5.14
C HIS A 52 3.23 -4.77 6.45
N ARG A 53 4.21 -5.65 6.72
CA ARG A 53 4.06 -6.73 7.71
C ARG A 53 5.32 -7.05 8.51
N SER A 54 6.29 -6.13 8.54
CA SER A 54 7.52 -6.29 9.32
C SER A 54 7.30 -6.17 10.84
N GLY A 55 6.24 -5.48 11.26
CA GLY A 55 6.00 -5.18 12.67
C GLY A 55 6.94 -4.11 13.24
N ILE A 56 7.62 -3.32 12.41
CA ILE A 56 8.47 -2.20 12.86
C ILE A 56 7.59 -0.99 13.22
N ASN A 57 7.86 -0.33 14.33
CA ASN A 57 7.30 0.98 14.68
C ASN A 57 8.38 1.86 15.31
N THR A 58 9.00 2.70 14.48
CA THR A 58 10.12 3.56 14.87
C THR A 58 9.96 4.94 14.26
N THR A 59 10.83 5.86 14.66
CA THR A 59 10.92 7.20 14.05
C THR A 59 11.32 7.17 12.57
N LYS A 60 11.85 6.06 12.04
CA LYS A 60 12.24 5.93 10.63
C LYS A 60 11.21 5.21 9.76
N CYS A 61 10.49 4.25 10.33
CA CYS A 61 9.59 3.38 9.58
C CYS A 61 8.46 2.89 10.49
N VAL A 62 7.24 2.87 9.96
CA VAL A 62 6.07 2.28 10.61
C VAL A 62 5.47 1.23 9.68
N SER A 63 5.33 0.01 10.17
CA SER A 63 4.69 -1.11 9.47
C SER A 63 3.19 -1.02 9.62
N ARG A 64 2.45 -1.20 8.53
CA ARG A 64 0.99 -1.21 8.55
C ARG A 64 0.42 -2.26 9.49
N HIS A 65 0.97 -3.47 9.46
CA HIS A 65 0.67 -4.50 10.46
C HIS A 65 1.77 -4.55 11.53
N PRO A 66 1.42 -4.54 12.83
CA PRO A 66 0.07 -4.38 13.39
C PRO A 66 -0.39 -2.91 13.54
N TYR A 67 0.46 -1.92 13.24
CA TYR A 67 0.29 -0.53 13.66
C TYR A 67 -0.52 0.35 12.70
N LYS A 68 -1.79 0.00 12.44
CA LYS A 68 -2.68 0.80 11.54
C LYS A 68 -2.65 2.28 11.88
N LYS A 69 -2.92 2.60 13.14
CA LYS A 69 -3.13 3.98 13.60
C LYS A 69 -1.88 4.83 13.42
N GLU A 70 -0.72 4.28 13.76
CA GLU A 70 0.57 4.96 13.62
C GLU A 70 0.97 5.06 12.15
N PHE A 71 0.69 4.04 11.35
CA PHE A 71 0.91 4.04 9.91
C PHE A 71 0.12 5.17 9.26
N GLU A 72 -1.19 5.24 9.51
CA GLU A 72 -2.06 6.27 8.93
C GLU A 72 -1.71 7.68 9.41
N LYS A 73 -1.35 7.82 10.69
CA LYS A 73 -0.87 9.08 11.26
C LYS A 73 0.38 9.59 10.52
N ARG A 74 1.25 8.68 10.07
CA ARG A 74 2.52 9.04 9.45
C ARG A 74 2.42 9.25 7.95
N TYR A 75 1.72 8.36 7.25
CA TYR A 75 1.77 8.27 5.78
C TYR A 75 0.47 8.67 5.09
N GLY A 76 -0.60 8.96 5.83
CA GLY A 76 -1.96 9.14 5.30
C GLY A 76 -2.82 7.88 5.46
N THR A 77 -4.15 8.04 5.39
CA THR A 77 -5.07 6.91 5.57
C THR A 77 -4.96 5.93 4.40
N GLU A 78 -5.35 4.68 4.62
CA GLU A 78 -5.32 3.67 3.54
C GLU A 78 -6.17 4.09 2.33
N GLU A 79 -7.29 4.78 2.57
CA GLU A 79 -8.17 5.32 1.53
C GLU A 79 -7.47 6.42 0.72
N THR A 80 -6.80 7.37 1.36
CA THR A 80 -6.06 8.43 0.66
C THR A 80 -4.91 7.87 -0.18
N LEU A 81 -4.24 6.83 0.32
CA LEU A 81 -3.19 6.13 -0.43
C LEU A 81 -3.79 5.33 -1.60
N LEU A 82 -4.96 4.73 -1.43
CA LEU A 82 -5.66 4.04 -2.50
C LEU A 82 -6.07 4.99 -3.63
N GLU A 83 -6.61 6.17 -3.29
CA GLU A 83 -6.97 7.21 -4.26
C GLU A 83 -5.74 7.60 -5.09
N GLN A 84 -4.59 7.83 -4.43
CA GLN A 84 -3.32 8.14 -5.11
C GLN A 84 -2.87 7.01 -6.06
N VAL A 85 -2.94 5.74 -5.63
CA VAL A 85 -2.62 4.59 -6.49
C VAL A 85 -3.53 4.55 -7.71
N GLN A 86 -4.83 4.81 -7.53
CA GLN A 86 -5.80 4.83 -8.61
C GLN A 86 -5.55 5.96 -9.60
N GLU A 87 -5.04 7.10 -9.15
CA GLU A 87 -4.62 8.21 -10.02
C GLU A 87 -3.40 7.82 -10.86
N TRP A 88 -2.36 7.24 -10.26
CA TRP A 88 -1.17 6.78 -10.98
C TRP A 88 -1.44 5.76 -12.10
N LEU A 89 -2.52 4.99 -12.00
CA LEU A 89 -2.90 4.00 -13.01
C LEU A 89 -3.82 4.54 -14.11
N LYS A 90 -4.26 5.81 -14.01
CA LYS A 90 -5.05 6.49 -15.06
C LYS A 90 -4.15 7.23 -16.06
N GLU A 91 -2.89 7.49 -15.69
CA GLU A 91 -1.86 8.08 -16.55
C GLU A 91 -1.21 7.04 -17.47
#